data_AF-A0A1L9PC94-F1
#
_entry.id   AF-A0A1L9PC94-F1
#
_cell.length_a   1.000
_cell.length_b   1.000
_cell.length_c   1.000
_cell.angle_alpha   90.00
_cell.angle_beta   90.00
_cell.angle_gamma   90.00
#
_symmetry.space_group_name_H-M   'P 1'
#
loop_
_entity.id
_entity.type
_entity.pdbx_description
1 polymer ?
#
loop_
_entity_poly.entity_id
_entity_poly.type
_entity_poly.pdbx_seq_one_letter_code
_entity_poly.pdbx_strand_id
1 'polypeptide(L)'
;MTDRRRINGPPGGTRPPVFASSIEPTKAERPQRQRQPNELRKIFLKTGLIPSASGSSYLEFEPSASLSAARTSPKSLIPPSSSLKLACTVHGPKPLPRSATFSPNIVLTTHVKYAPFAARKRKGHIRDASERDLGVHLETALRGVIVAERWPKSGLDITITILEAEDDRWWADAPDSHDAAWGMMNVLAGCITAASAAISDARIDCLDLVSGGVAAVVADEYADGSTSAPKLMLDTDPAEHRSILSACVVAYMPGRDEITELWLKGDNSKAAVGSVDQGLSHETLIDGAVDAARGAHSVLAEAVRESAMRFAGLSNGDST
;
A
#
# COMPACT_ATOMS: atom_id res chain seq x y z
N MET A 1 10.94 12.55 -27.34
CA MET A 1 11.29 11.38 -28.18
C MET A 1 10.17 10.35 -27.98
N THR A 2 9.41 10.02 -29.03
CA THR A 2 8.27 9.10 -28.95
C THR A 2 8.74 7.64 -28.99
N ASP A 3 8.11 6.77 -28.21
CA ASP A 3 8.48 5.35 -28.13
C ASP A 3 8.11 4.63 -29.43
N ARG A 4 9.12 4.21 -30.21
CA ARG A 4 8.91 3.51 -31.49
C ARG A 4 8.63 2.01 -31.33
N ARG A 5 8.71 1.47 -30.10
CA ARG A 5 8.48 0.05 -29.82
C ARG A 5 7.01 -0.26 -29.52
N ARG A 6 6.15 0.76 -29.43
CA ARG A 6 4.75 0.64 -29.02
C ARG A 6 3.84 1.52 -29.85
N ILE A 7 2.55 1.18 -29.81
CA ILE A 7 1.49 2.05 -30.32
C ILE A 7 1.38 3.24 -29.36
N ASN A 8 1.88 4.40 -29.80
CA ASN A 8 1.73 5.63 -29.05
C ASN A 8 0.27 6.08 -29.14
N GLY A 9 -0.33 6.37 -27.98
CA GLY A 9 -1.60 7.08 -27.94
C GLY A 9 -1.45 8.53 -28.43
N PRO A 10 -2.55 9.28 -28.50
CA PRO A 10 -2.50 10.71 -28.80
C PRO A 10 -1.55 11.43 -27.82
N PRO A 11 -0.90 12.53 -28.24
CA PRO A 11 0.08 13.25 -27.43
C PRO A 11 -0.54 13.91 -26.18
N GLY A 12 -1.86 14.10 -26.15
CA GLY A 12 -2.61 14.48 -24.97
C GLY A 12 -2.97 13.25 -24.13
N GLY A 13 -2.63 13.27 -22.84
CA GLY A 13 -3.03 12.21 -21.93
C GLY A 13 -4.55 11.95 -22.00
N THR A 14 -4.95 10.68 -21.92
CA THR A 14 -6.36 10.31 -21.89
C THR A 14 -6.97 10.72 -20.56
N ARG A 15 -7.88 11.70 -20.57
CA ARG A 15 -8.73 12.00 -19.42
C ARG A 15 -9.99 11.12 -19.52
N PRO A 16 -10.51 10.60 -18.39
CA PRO A 16 -11.81 9.96 -18.40
C PRO A 16 -12.87 10.97 -18.88
N PRO A 17 -13.93 10.52 -19.58
CA PRO A 17 -15.03 11.40 -19.93
C PRO A 17 -15.70 11.91 -18.64
N VAL A 18 -15.75 13.23 -18.48
CA VAL A 18 -16.53 13.87 -17.41
C VAL A 18 -17.90 14.19 -17.98
N PHE A 19 -18.94 13.57 -17.43
CA PHE A 19 -20.31 13.78 -17.89
C PHE A 19 -20.88 15.06 -17.28
N ALA A 20 -21.74 15.78 -18.01
CA ALA A 20 -22.37 17.01 -17.50
C ALA A 20 -23.15 16.77 -16.19
N SER A 21 -23.73 15.58 -16.00
CA SER A 21 -24.40 15.15 -14.76
C SER A 21 -23.46 15.01 -13.56
N SER A 22 -22.16 14.79 -13.80
CA SER A 22 -21.11 14.74 -12.76
C SER A 22 -20.48 16.09 -12.45
N ILE A 23 -20.81 17.14 -13.23
CA ILE A 23 -20.31 18.51 -13.03
C ILE A 23 -21.18 19.29 -12.04
N GLU A 24 -22.44 18.87 -11.80
CA GLU A 24 -23.25 19.37 -10.68
C GLU A 24 -22.66 18.83 -9.37
N PRO A 25 -21.83 19.60 -8.63
CA PRO A 25 -21.14 19.11 -7.44
C PRO A 25 -22.10 18.94 -6.26
N THR A 26 -23.33 19.46 -6.40
CA THR A 26 -24.37 19.50 -5.36
C THR A 26 -24.98 18.14 -5.03
N LYS A 27 -24.62 17.07 -5.75
CA LYS A 27 -25.20 15.71 -5.57
C LYS A 27 -24.17 14.63 -5.21
N ALA A 28 -22.86 14.91 -5.24
CA ALA A 28 -21.86 13.90 -4.92
C ALA A 28 -21.53 13.97 -3.42
N GLU A 29 -21.95 12.95 -2.66
CA GLU A 29 -21.62 12.81 -1.24
C GLU A 29 -20.23 12.20 -1.09
N ARG A 30 -19.38 12.78 -0.22
CA ARG A 30 -18.08 12.20 0.13
C ARG A 30 -18.30 10.85 0.81
N PRO A 31 -17.55 9.80 0.46
CA PRO A 31 -17.61 8.58 1.25
C PRO A 31 -17.18 8.91 2.67
N GLN A 32 -18.03 8.62 3.64
CA GLN A 32 -17.66 8.70 5.05
C GLN A 32 -17.18 7.33 5.53
N ARG A 33 -16.13 7.35 6.34
CA ARG A 33 -15.63 6.16 7.04
C ARG A 33 -16.73 5.64 7.97
N GLN A 34 -17.11 4.37 7.82
CA GLN A 34 -18.14 3.72 8.66
C GLN A 34 -17.55 2.90 9.82
N ARG A 35 -16.27 2.55 9.71
CA ARG A 35 -15.49 1.78 10.70
C ARG A 35 -14.89 2.69 11.76
N GLN A 36 -14.50 2.12 12.90
CA GLN A 36 -13.88 2.89 13.98
C GLN A 36 -12.49 3.45 13.57
N PRO A 37 -12.00 4.53 14.23
CA PRO A 37 -10.68 5.09 13.95
C PRO A 37 -9.53 4.08 14.08
N ASN A 38 -9.65 3.13 15.01
CA ASN A 38 -8.63 2.12 15.30
C ASN A 38 -8.83 0.80 14.53
N GLU A 39 -9.82 0.75 13.62
CA GLU A 39 -10.21 -0.48 12.92
C GLU A 39 -9.62 -0.53 11.50
N LEU A 40 -8.91 -1.60 11.18
CA LEU A 40 -8.30 -1.83 9.88
C LEU A 40 -9.32 -2.34 8.84
N ARG A 41 -9.03 -2.15 7.55
CA ARG A 41 -9.75 -2.85 6.49
C ARG A 41 -9.50 -4.35 6.59
N LYS A 42 -10.49 -5.12 6.14
CA LYS A 42 -10.31 -6.56 5.97
C LYS A 42 -9.28 -6.81 4.88
N ILE A 43 -8.33 -7.69 5.18
CA ILE A 43 -7.21 -8.03 4.31
C ILE A 43 -7.44 -9.42 3.75
N PHE A 44 -7.46 -9.54 2.44
CA PHE A 44 -7.39 -10.82 1.76
C PHE A 44 -5.97 -11.02 1.22
N LEU A 45 -5.27 -12.03 1.73
CA LEU A 45 -3.91 -12.36 1.34
C LEU A 45 -3.84 -13.83 0.93
N LYS A 46 -3.39 -14.09 -0.30
CA LYS A 46 -3.21 -15.45 -0.81
C LYS A 46 -1.83 -15.62 -1.42
N THR A 47 -1.09 -16.61 -0.93
CA THR A 47 0.25 -16.98 -1.40
C THR A 47 0.19 -18.09 -2.47
N GLY A 48 1.21 -18.21 -3.31
CA GLY A 48 1.33 -19.28 -4.31
C GLY A 48 0.35 -19.19 -5.48
N LEU A 49 -0.04 -17.98 -5.91
CA LEU A 49 -0.99 -17.78 -7.02
C LEU A 49 -0.33 -17.93 -8.40
N ILE A 50 0.95 -17.55 -8.53
CA ILE A 50 1.67 -17.49 -9.81
C ILE A 50 2.72 -18.61 -9.84
N PRO A 51 2.46 -19.73 -10.55
CA PRO A 51 3.31 -20.92 -10.49
C PRO A 51 4.66 -20.75 -11.21
N SER A 52 4.79 -19.75 -12.09
CA SER A 52 6.05 -19.47 -12.79
C SER A 52 7.08 -18.75 -11.91
N ALA A 53 6.64 -18.12 -10.82
CA ALA A 53 7.50 -17.44 -9.87
C ALA A 53 8.00 -18.42 -8.79
N SER A 54 9.16 -18.14 -8.20
CA SER A 54 9.68 -18.94 -7.08
C SER A 54 8.77 -18.82 -5.86
N GLY A 55 8.23 -17.63 -5.63
CA GLY A 55 7.15 -17.38 -4.69
C GLY A 55 6.26 -16.25 -5.18
N SER A 56 5.01 -16.27 -4.75
CA SER A 56 4.05 -15.26 -5.18
C SER A 56 3.01 -14.97 -4.11
N SER A 57 2.42 -13.79 -4.18
CA SER A 57 1.31 -13.42 -3.33
C SER A 57 0.35 -12.47 -4.06
N TYR A 58 -0.90 -12.51 -3.65
CA TYR A 58 -1.94 -11.58 -4.02
C TYR A 58 -2.52 -10.97 -2.74
N LEU A 59 -2.54 -9.65 -2.68
CA LEU A 59 -3.08 -8.89 -1.56
C LEU A 59 -4.19 -7.97 -2.05
N GLU A 60 -5.31 -7.99 -1.32
CA GLU A 60 -6.45 -7.11 -1.53
C GLU A 60 -6.91 -6.55 -0.19
N PHE A 61 -7.08 -5.23 -0.14
CA PHE A 61 -7.80 -4.57 0.96
C PHE A 61 -9.25 -4.37 0.56
N GLU A 62 -10.15 -4.87 1.41
CA GLU A 62 -11.58 -4.78 1.16
C GLU A 62 -11.97 -3.30 1.09
N PRO A 63 -12.74 -2.92 0.06
CA PRO A 63 -13.28 -1.56 -0.02
C PRO A 63 -14.13 -1.24 1.22
N SER A 64 -14.08 0.01 1.68
CA SER A 64 -14.95 0.50 2.76
C SER A 64 -16.42 0.16 2.47
N ALA A 65 -17.22 -0.14 3.49
CA ALA A 65 -18.61 -0.55 3.31
C ALA A 65 -19.43 0.47 2.50
N SER A 66 -19.09 1.76 2.61
CA SER A 66 -19.64 2.85 1.78
C SER A 66 -19.36 2.66 0.28
N LEU A 67 -18.15 2.23 -0.06
CA LEU A 67 -17.73 1.89 -1.43
C LEU A 67 -18.44 0.61 -1.90
N SER A 68 -18.57 -0.41 -1.03
CA SER A 68 -19.30 -1.64 -1.37
C SER A 68 -20.77 -1.36 -1.71
N ALA A 69 -21.46 -0.53 -0.92
CA ALA A 69 -22.84 -0.11 -1.16
C ALA A 69 -22.96 0.74 -2.45
N ALA A 70 -21.98 1.62 -2.70
CA ALA A 70 -21.95 2.41 -3.93
C ALA A 70 -21.74 1.57 -5.20
N ARG A 71 -21.06 0.41 -5.12
CA ARG A 71 -20.97 -0.53 -6.26
C ARG A 71 -22.31 -1.21 -6.54
N THR A 72 -23.05 -1.57 -5.50
CA THR A 72 -24.35 -2.26 -5.65
C THR A 72 -25.44 -1.36 -6.21
N SER A 73 -25.46 -0.08 -5.81
CA SER A 73 -26.39 0.93 -6.33
C SER A 73 -25.64 2.22 -6.69
N PRO A 74 -25.05 2.31 -7.90
CA PRO A 74 -24.25 3.45 -8.29
C PRO A 74 -25.11 4.69 -8.52
N LYS A 75 -24.97 5.70 -7.64
CA LYS A 75 -25.51 7.06 -7.85
C LYS A 75 -24.71 7.84 -8.90
N SER A 76 -23.45 7.46 -9.13
CA SER A 76 -22.52 8.08 -10.07
C SER A 76 -21.75 7.00 -10.85
N LEU A 77 -21.36 7.32 -12.08
CA LEU A 77 -20.46 6.48 -12.90
C LEU A 77 -19.02 6.47 -12.34
N ILE A 78 -18.71 7.37 -11.42
CA ILE A 78 -17.40 7.50 -10.80
C ILE A 78 -17.46 6.83 -9.42
N PRO A 79 -16.66 5.76 -9.16
CA PRO A 79 -16.64 5.13 -7.85
C PRO A 79 -16.12 6.11 -6.79
N PRO A 80 -16.71 6.11 -5.58
CA PRO A 80 -16.41 7.11 -4.55
C PRO A 80 -15.00 6.94 -3.96
N SER A 81 -14.55 5.70 -3.77
CA SER A 81 -13.19 5.35 -3.33
C SER A 81 -12.66 4.14 -4.12
N SER A 82 -11.36 3.88 -4.00
CA SER A 82 -10.64 2.80 -4.70
C SER A 82 -10.23 1.71 -3.72
N SER A 83 -10.18 0.44 -4.16
CA SER A 83 -9.62 -0.66 -3.39
C SER A 83 -8.13 -0.87 -3.72
N LEU A 84 -7.33 -1.30 -2.75
CA LEU A 84 -5.94 -1.68 -3.02
C LEU A 84 -5.88 -3.14 -3.43
N LYS A 85 -5.37 -3.41 -4.64
CA LYS A 85 -5.13 -4.76 -5.16
C LYS A 85 -3.76 -4.83 -5.79
N LEU A 86 -2.95 -5.77 -5.35
CA LEU A 86 -1.60 -5.94 -5.85
C LEU A 86 -1.19 -7.40 -5.91
N ALA A 87 -0.37 -7.71 -6.92
CA ALA A 87 0.23 -9.01 -7.11
C ALA A 87 1.75 -8.88 -6.97
N CYS A 88 2.34 -9.71 -6.11
CA CYS A 88 3.78 -9.76 -5.90
C CYS A 88 4.33 -11.08 -6.42
N THR A 89 5.47 -10.99 -7.11
CA THR A 89 6.22 -12.13 -7.60
C THR A 89 7.67 -12.02 -7.16
N VAL A 90 8.22 -13.13 -6.69
CA VAL A 90 9.59 -13.24 -6.25
C VAL A 90 10.29 -14.26 -7.14
N HIS A 91 11.38 -13.84 -7.76
CA HIS A 91 12.22 -14.67 -8.61
C HIS A 91 13.61 -14.74 -8.02
N GLY A 92 13.96 -15.90 -7.49
CA GLY A 92 15.29 -16.13 -6.94
C GLY A 92 15.31 -17.25 -5.91
N PRO A 93 16.49 -17.57 -5.37
CA PRO A 93 17.77 -16.91 -5.62
C PRO A 93 18.37 -17.33 -6.98
N LYS A 94 18.53 -16.36 -7.91
CA LYS A 94 19.15 -16.60 -9.24
C LYS A 94 20.64 -16.25 -9.18
N PRO A 95 21.53 -16.96 -9.89
CA PRO A 95 22.93 -16.57 -9.94
C PRO A 95 23.05 -15.19 -10.59
N LEU A 96 23.93 -14.34 -10.05
CA LEU A 96 24.19 -13.04 -10.64
C LEU A 96 24.75 -13.16 -12.06
N PRO A 97 24.46 -12.20 -12.97
CA PRO A 97 25.07 -12.17 -14.29
C PRO A 97 26.59 -12.20 -14.19
N ARG A 98 27.26 -12.81 -15.17
CA ARG A 98 28.74 -12.96 -15.18
C ARG A 98 29.49 -11.62 -15.13
N SER A 99 28.84 -10.52 -15.53
CA SER A 99 29.38 -9.16 -15.48
C SER A 99 29.17 -8.44 -14.14
N ALA A 100 28.39 -9.01 -13.23
CA ALA A 100 28.13 -8.41 -11.93
C ALA A 100 29.34 -8.55 -11.00
N THR A 101 29.60 -7.51 -10.21
CA THR A 101 30.63 -7.52 -9.18
C THR A 101 30.33 -8.58 -8.13
N PHE A 102 31.37 -9.21 -7.60
CA PHE A 102 31.23 -10.15 -6.50
C PHE A 102 30.57 -9.47 -5.29
N SER A 103 29.50 -10.08 -4.80
CA SER A 103 28.83 -9.69 -3.56
C SER A 103 28.79 -10.89 -2.62
N PRO A 104 29.27 -10.75 -1.36
CA PRO A 104 29.13 -11.79 -0.34
C PRO A 104 27.67 -11.95 0.10
N ASN A 105 26.85 -10.92 -0.09
CA ASN A 105 25.45 -10.87 0.30
C ASN A 105 24.54 -11.03 -0.93
N ILE A 106 23.32 -11.52 -0.73
CA ILE A 106 22.30 -11.53 -1.78
C ILE A 106 22.01 -10.09 -2.25
N VAL A 107 21.95 -9.89 -3.56
CA VAL A 107 21.61 -8.58 -4.14
C VAL A 107 20.11 -8.54 -4.36
N LEU A 108 19.43 -7.66 -3.63
CA LEU A 108 17.99 -7.44 -3.76
C LEU A 108 17.71 -6.43 -4.87
N THR A 109 16.76 -6.72 -5.75
CA THR A 109 16.23 -5.76 -6.72
C THR A 109 14.71 -5.73 -6.64
N THR A 110 14.16 -4.57 -6.34
CA THR A 110 12.71 -4.36 -6.22
C THR A 110 12.18 -3.58 -7.43
N HIS A 111 11.02 -4.01 -7.93
CA HIS A 111 10.35 -3.41 -9.07
C HIS A 111 8.89 -3.22 -8.73
N VAL A 112 8.51 -1.99 -8.37
CA VAL A 112 7.11 -1.59 -8.21
C VAL A 112 6.62 -0.98 -9.53
N LYS A 113 5.50 -1.47 -10.03
CA LYS A 113 4.86 -0.92 -11.23
C LYS A 113 3.35 -0.86 -11.07
N TYR A 114 2.76 0.29 -11.38
CA TYR A 114 1.31 0.41 -11.50
C TYR A 114 0.87 -0.07 -12.88
N ALA A 115 -0.20 -0.86 -12.92
CA ALA A 115 -0.91 -1.11 -14.15
C ALA A 115 -1.43 0.24 -14.72
N PRO A 116 -1.49 0.41 -16.05
CA PRO A 116 -1.94 1.67 -16.65
C PRO A 116 -3.33 2.11 -16.19
N PHE A 117 -4.18 1.17 -15.78
CA PHE A 117 -5.54 1.39 -15.29
C PHE A 117 -5.66 1.41 -13.76
N ALA A 118 -4.56 1.26 -13.02
CA ALA A 118 -4.60 1.11 -11.56
C ALA A 118 -5.02 2.38 -10.82
N ALA A 119 -4.83 3.56 -11.42
CA ALA A 119 -5.22 4.85 -10.86
C ALA A 119 -6.21 5.56 -11.79
N ARG A 120 -7.01 6.49 -11.24
CA ARG A 120 -7.94 7.32 -12.05
C ARG A 120 -7.27 8.02 -13.21
N LYS A 121 -6.05 8.51 -13.00
CA LYS A 121 -5.20 9.03 -14.06
C LYS A 121 -4.37 7.88 -14.62
N ARG A 122 -4.61 7.57 -15.90
CA ARG A 122 -3.85 6.55 -16.62
C ARG A 122 -2.35 6.79 -16.50
N LYS A 123 -1.63 5.83 -15.91
CA LYS A 123 -0.17 5.89 -15.79
C LYS A 123 0.53 5.37 -17.04
N GLY A 124 1.74 5.86 -17.28
CA GLY A 124 2.58 5.40 -18.37
C GLY A 124 3.09 3.98 -18.15
N HIS A 125 3.51 3.30 -19.22
CA HIS A 125 4.19 2.01 -19.07
C HIS A 125 5.61 2.18 -18.51
N ILE A 126 6.28 3.27 -18.86
CA ILE A 126 7.59 3.62 -18.31
C ILE A 126 7.42 3.90 -16.81
N ARG A 127 8.45 3.59 -16.02
CA ARG A 127 8.39 3.85 -14.59
C ARG A 127 8.38 5.34 -14.28
N ASP A 128 7.43 5.76 -13.46
CA ASP A 128 7.33 7.13 -12.94
C ASP A 128 8.32 7.35 -11.78
N ALA A 129 8.56 8.60 -11.38
CA ALA A 129 9.45 8.89 -10.25
C ALA A 129 8.92 8.28 -8.94
N SER A 130 7.62 8.43 -8.68
CA SER A 130 6.95 7.84 -7.51
C SER A 130 7.05 6.31 -7.44
N GLU A 131 7.05 5.63 -8.59
CA GLU A 131 7.24 4.18 -8.65
C GLU A 131 8.68 3.76 -8.31
N ARG A 132 9.67 4.60 -8.65
CA ARG A 132 11.06 4.37 -8.25
C ARG A 132 11.22 4.58 -6.74
N ASP A 133 10.61 5.63 -6.20
CA ASP A 133 10.67 5.95 -4.77
C ASP A 133 10.09 4.80 -3.93
N LEU A 134 8.92 4.27 -4.32
CA LEU A 134 8.33 3.08 -3.68
C LEU A 134 9.24 1.85 -3.78
N GLY A 135 9.95 1.69 -4.89
CA GLY A 135 10.94 0.62 -5.05
C GLY A 135 12.09 0.72 -4.04
N VAL A 136 12.64 1.92 -3.86
CA VAL A 136 13.73 2.17 -2.90
C VAL A 136 13.27 1.94 -1.46
N HIS A 137 12.08 2.43 -1.09
CA HIS A 137 11.52 2.18 0.25
C HIS A 137 11.29 0.68 0.49
N LEU A 138 10.75 -0.03 -0.50
CA LEU A 138 10.56 -1.48 -0.41
C LEU A 138 11.89 -2.24 -0.30
N GLU A 139 12.92 -1.82 -1.05
CA GLU A 139 14.25 -2.45 -0.96
C GLU A 139 14.85 -2.25 0.44
N THR A 140 14.72 -1.04 0.99
CA THR A 140 15.22 -0.70 2.33
C THR A 140 14.50 -1.50 3.40
N ALA A 141 13.16 -1.57 3.33
CA ALA A 141 12.34 -2.34 4.26
C ALA A 141 12.69 -3.84 4.29
N LEU A 142 13.02 -4.43 3.14
CA LEU A 142 13.28 -5.87 3.01
C LEU A 142 14.76 -6.25 3.23
N ARG A 143 15.69 -5.31 3.06
CA ARG A 143 17.13 -5.55 3.25
C ARG A 143 17.46 -5.96 4.69
N GLY A 144 16.76 -5.40 5.68
CA GLY A 144 16.93 -5.75 7.10
C GLY A 144 16.32 -7.10 7.51
N VAL A 145 15.59 -7.75 6.61
CA VAL A 145 14.69 -8.88 6.92
C VAL A 145 15.26 -10.17 6.39
N ILE A 146 15.84 -10.13 5.20
CA ILE A 146 16.41 -11.31 4.53
C ILE A 146 17.80 -11.60 5.11
N VAL A 147 18.08 -12.88 5.39
CA VAL A 147 19.41 -13.33 5.81
C VAL A 147 20.34 -13.37 4.60
N ALA A 148 20.91 -12.20 4.27
CA ALA A 148 21.62 -11.99 3.02
C ALA A 148 22.89 -12.83 2.86
N GLU A 149 23.54 -13.21 3.95
CA GLU A 149 24.79 -13.98 3.96
C GLU A 149 24.60 -15.45 3.54
N ARG A 150 23.37 -15.97 3.61
CA ARG A 150 23.08 -17.38 3.28
C ARG A 150 23.17 -17.67 1.78
N TRP A 151 23.06 -16.63 0.95
CA TRP A 151 22.96 -16.73 -0.51
C TRP A 151 24.01 -15.84 -1.21
N PRO A 152 25.31 -16.16 -1.12
CA PRO A 152 26.36 -15.38 -1.79
C PRO A 152 26.28 -15.52 -3.32
N LYS A 153 26.63 -14.45 -4.05
CA LYS A 153 26.58 -14.40 -5.53
C LYS A 153 25.19 -14.64 -6.13
N SER A 154 24.14 -14.52 -5.34
CA SER A 154 22.75 -14.64 -5.77
C SER A 154 22.09 -13.27 -5.87
N GLY A 155 21.15 -13.14 -6.79
CA GLY A 155 20.23 -12.03 -6.90
C GLY A 155 18.82 -12.48 -6.54
N LEU A 156 18.07 -11.61 -5.89
CA LEU A 156 16.66 -11.78 -5.62
C LEU A 156 15.87 -10.65 -6.25
N ASP A 157 14.92 -11.01 -7.10
CA ASP A 157 14.15 -10.05 -7.89
C ASP A 157 12.68 -10.08 -7.48
N ILE A 158 12.22 -8.98 -6.89
CA ILE A 158 10.87 -8.82 -6.36
C ILE A 158 10.13 -7.84 -7.25
N THR A 159 9.15 -8.34 -7.99
CA THR A 159 8.31 -7.51 -8.86
C THR A 159 6.89 -7.45 -8.31
N ILE A 160 6.45 -6.23 -7.98
CA ILE A 160 5.10 -5.93 -7.54
C ILE A 160 4.37 -5.19 -8.65
N THR A 161 3.24 -5.77 -9.08
CA THR A 161 2.31 -5.15 -10.01
C THR A 161 1.06 -4.70 -9.25
N ILE A 162 0.84 -3.40 -9.18
CA ILE A 162 -0.35 -2.82 -8.57
C ILE A 162 -1.46 -2.83 -9.62
N LEU A 163 -2.52 -3.58 -9.34
CA LEU A 163 -3.67 -3.75 -10.23
C LEU A 163 -4.68 -2.64 -10.05
N GLU A 164 -4.94 -2.29 -8.79
CA GLU A 164 -5.83 -1.21 -8.37
C GLU A 164 -5.12 -0.50 -7.21
N ALA A 165 -4.96 0.82 -7.32
CA ALA A 165 -4.31 1.63 -6.33
C ALA A 165 -5.32 2.55 -5.66
N GLU A 166 -5.09 2.82 -4.39
CA GLU A 166 -5.83 3.85 -3.69
C GLU A 166 -5.56 5.23 -4.30
N ASP A 167 -6.61 6.05 -4.29
CA ASP A 167 -6.52 7.41 -4.79
C ASP A 167 -5.87 8.30 -3.73
N ASP A 168 -5.16 9.33 -4.20
CA ASP A 168 -4.58 10.33 -3.29
C ASP A 168 -5.62 11.28 -2.70
N ARG A 169 -6.82 11.36 -3.29
CA ARG A 169 -7.89 12.29 -2.90
C ARG A 169 -9.27 11.80 -3.35
N TRP A 170 -10.33 12.43 -2.82
CA TRP A 170 -11.66 12.34 -3.40
C TRP A 170 -11.75 13.10 -4.73
N TRP A 171 -12.39 12.49 -5.73
CA TRP A 171 -12.42 13.01 -7.11
C TRP A 171 -13.14 14.36 -7.26
N ALA A 172 -14.03 14.72 -6.33
CA ALA A 172 -14.83 15.94 -6.39
C ALA A 172 -14.13 17.17 -5.79
N ASP A 173 -13.01 16.97 -5.08
CA ASP A 173 -12.25 18.09 -4.51
C ASP A 173 -11.52 18.89 -5.59
N ALA A 174 -11.47 20.21 -5.41
CA ALA A 174 -10.75 21.10 -6.31
C ALA A 174 -9.25 20.75 -6.36
N PRO A 175 -8.59 20.92 -7.52
CA PRO A 175 -7.16 20.70 -7.65
C PRO A 175 -6.38 21.85 -7.03
N ASP A 176 -6.38 21.96 -5.71
CA ASP A 176 -5.53 22.90 -4.99
C ASP A 176 -4.08 22.39 -4.94
N SER A 177 -3.15 23.34 -4.85
CA SER A 177 -1.73 23.16 -5.18
C SER A 177 -0.85 22.54 -4.08
N HIS A 178 -1.45 22.09 -2.97
CA HIS A 178 -0.74 21.62 -1.78
C HIS A 178 -0.88 20.10 -1.49
N ASP A 179 -1.36 19.31 -2.45
CA ASP A 179 -1.73 17.92 -2.19
C ASP A 179 -0.54 16.95 -2.17
N ALA A 180 -0.29 16.40 -0.99
CA ALA A 180 0.59 15.27 -0.77
C ALA A 180 -0.02 13.99 -1.34
N ALA A 181 0.75 13.19 -2.09
CA ALA A 181 0.38 11.84 -2.52
C ALA A 181 0.26 10.86 -1.33
N TRP A 182 -0.88 10.91 -0.62
CA TRP A 182 -1.18 10.09 0.56
C TRP A 182 -1.51 8.64 0.19
N GLY A 183 -2.13 8.39 -0.97
CA GLY A 183 -2.49 7.03 -1.39
C GLY A 183 -1.27 6.14 -1.62
N MET A 184 -0.13 6.74 -1.98
CA MET A 184 1.15 6.04 -2.08
C MET A 184 1.59 5.36 -0.79
N MET A 185 1.21 5.91 0.37
CA MET A 185 1.60 5.37 1.68
C MET A 185 0.92 4.04 1.96
N ASN A 186 -0.38 3.93 1.68
CA ASN A 186 -1.13 2.68 1.77
C ASN A 186 -0.64 1.64 0.76
N VAL A 187 -0.30 2.08 -0.45
CA VAL A 187 0.32 1.21 -1.46
C VAL A 187 1.65 0.64 -0.96
N LEU A 188 2.52 1.45 -0.33
CA LEU A 188 3.80 1.00 0.21
C LEU A 188 3.59 -0.06 1.31
N ALA A 189 2.68 0.18 2.25
CA ALA A 189 2.35 -0.78 3.30
C ALA A 189 1.86 -2.11 2.73
N GLY A 190 0.95 -2.07 1.76
CA GLY A 190 0.48 -3.27 1.05
C GLY A 190 1.61 -3.99 0.29
N CYS A 191 2.51 -3.24 -0.35
CA CYS A 191 3.69 -3.79 -1.04
C CYS A 191 4.61 -4.55 -0.07
N ILE A 192 4.87 -4.00 1.12
CA ILE A 192 5.74 -4.63 2.13
C ILE A 192 5.12 -5.95 2.61
N THR A 193 3.85 -5.93 3.01
CA THR A 193 3.13 -7.12 3.50
C THR A 193 3.05 -8.22 2.44
N ALA A 194 2.74 -7.85 1.18
CA ALA A 194 2.69 -8.81 0.09
C ALA A 194 4.07 -9.36 -0.29
N ALA A 195 5.12 -8.51 -0.28
CA ALA A 195 6.48 -8.96 -0.51
C ALA A 195 6.93 -9.95 0.56
N SER A 196 6.66 -9.68 1.83
CA SER A 196 6.97 -10.61 2.93
C SER A 196 6.29 -11.97 2.72
N ALA A 197 5.02 -11.96 2.32
CA ALA A 197 4.27 -13.20 2.01
C ALA A 197 4.91 -13.97 0.84
N ALA A 198 5.29 -13.28 -0.24
CA ALA A 198 5.86 -13.90 -1.43
C ALA A 198 7.30 -14.41 -1.21
N ILE A 199 8.10 -13.72 -0.38
CA ILE A 199 9.45 -14.17 0.00
C ILE A 199 9.36 -15.44 0.85
N SER A 200 8.39 -15.48 1.77
CA SER A 200 8.13 -16.66 2.61
C SER A 200 7.66 -17.85 1.77
N ASP A 201 6.79 -17.60 0.78
CA ASP A 201 6.35 -18.60 -0.21
C ASP A 201 7.52 -19.13 -1.07
N ALA A 202 8.47 -18.25 -1.42
CA ALA A 202 9.72 -18.59 -2.11
C ALA A 202 10.74 -19.33 -1.22
N ARG A 203 10.49 -19.44 0.09
CA ARG A 203 11.34 -20.12 1.09
C ARG A 203 12.74 -19.54 1.20
N ILE A 204 12.78 -18.22 1.15
CA ILE A 204 14.00 -17.48 1.40
C ILE A 204 14.08 -17.23 2.90
N ASP A 205 15.25 -17.45 3.48
CA ASP A 205 15.44 -17.31 4.91
C ASP A 205 15.28 -15.85 5.32
N CYS A 206 14.26 -15.60 6.14
CA CYS A 206 13.96 -14.31 6.74
C CYS A 206 14.18 -14.40 8.25
N LEU A 207 14.60 -13.29 8.85
CA LEU A 207 14.72 -13.15 10.30
C LEU A 207 13.34 -13.13 10.97
N ASP A 208 12.37 -12.48 10.32
CA ASP A 208 10.98 -12.38 10.73
C ASP A 208 10.09 -12.07 9.52
N LEU A 209 8.77 -12.15 9.67
CA LEU A 209 7.78 -11.64 8.73
C LEU A 209 7.57 -10.14 8.96
N VAL A 210 7.47 -9.39 7.87
CA VAL A 210 7.31 -7.92 7.92
C VAL A 210 5.92 -7.55 7.48
N SER A 211 5.27 -6.74 8.32
CA SER A 211 3.99 -6.11 8.03
C SER A 211 4.18 -4.63 7.81
N GLY A 212 3.56 -4.10 6.75
CA GLY A 212 3.40 -2.66 6.55
C GLY A 212 2.13 -2.16 7.23
N GLY A 213 2.24 -1.06 7.97
CA GLY A 213 1.11 -0.37 8.58
C GLY A 213 1.10 1.12 8.25
N VAL A 214 -0.10 1.70 8.18
CA VAL A 214 -0.29 3.14 7.94
C VAL A 214 -1.18 3.72 9.01
N ALA A 215 -0.80 4.88 9.52
CA ALA A 215 -1.64 5.73 10.35
C ALA A 215 -1.58 7.17 9.84
N ALA A 216 -2.65 7.93 10.08
CA ALA A 216 -2.73 9.33 9.73
C ALA A 216 -3.44 10.14 10.82
N VAL A 217 -3.03 11.40 10.95
CA VAL A 217 -3.75 12.42 11.72
C VAL A 217 -4.65 13.17 10.77
N VAL A 218 -5.95 13.04 10.99
CA VAL A 218 -6.98 13.69 10.20
C VAL A 218 -7.58 14.84 10.99
N ALA A 219 -7.77 15.98 10.33
CA ALA A 219 -8.52 17.11 10.86
C ALA A 219 -9.53 17.55 9.80
N ASP A 220 -10.73 16.98 9.83
CA ASP A 220 -11.77 17.30 8.86
C ASP A 220 -12.40 18.67 9.16
N GLU A 221 -12.56 19.49 8.13
CA GLU A 221 -13.31 20.75 8.20
C GLU A 221 -14.80 20.48 7.94
N TYR A 222 -15.65 20.83 8.92
CA TYR A 222 -17.10 20.76 8.74
C TYR A 222 -17.59 21.84 7.75
N ALA A 223 -18.75 21.60 7.15
CA ALA A 223 -19.40 22.53 6.22
C ALA A 223 -19.70 23.92 6.83
N ASP A 224 -19.70 24.02 8.17
CA ASP A 224 -19.90 25.26 8.93
C ASP A 224 -18.60 26.06 9.16
N GLY A 225 -17.48 25.64 8.55
CA GLY A 225 -16.17 26.29 8.69
C GLY A 225 -15.45 25.99 10.00
N SER A 226 -16.04 25.22 10.90
CA SER A 226 -15.38 24.73 12.11
C SER A 226 -14.46 23.54 11.80
N THR A 227 -13.20 23.61 12.18
CA THR A 227 -12.24 22.50 12.08
C THR A 227 -12.49 21.49 13.22
N SER A 228 -12.63 20.21 12.88
CA SER A 228 -12.68 19.14 13.88
C SER A 228 -11.35 18.99 14.60
N ALA A 229 -11.39 18.54 15.85
CA ALA A 229 -10.16 18.21 16.58
C ALA A 229 -9.38 17.12 15.82
N PRO A 230 -8.04 17.25 15.73
CA PRO A 230 -7.20 16.26 15.07
C PRO A 230 -7.37 14.89 15.73
N LYS A 231 -7.57 13.84 14.93
CA LYS A 231 -7.74 12.46 15.40
C LYS A 231 -6.74 11.55 14.71
N LEU A 232 -6.12 10.67 15.49
CA LEU A 232 -5.35 9.56 14.97
C LEU A 232 -6.29 8.51 14.36
N MET A 233 -5.99 8.08 13.15
CA MET A 233 -6.75 7.08 12.42
C MET A 233 -5.81 6.06 11.82
N LEU A 234 -6.16 4.79 11.98
CA LEU A 234 -5.42 3.66 11.41
C LEU A 234 -5.97 3.32 10.03
N ASP A 235 -5.07 2.97 9.11
CA ASP A 235 -5.38 2.52 7.75
C ASP A 235 -6.38 3.46 7.05
N THR A 236 -6.03 4.75 6.95
CA THR A 236 -6.89 5.78 6.37
C THR A 236 -6.95 5.70 4.86
N ASP A 237 -8.14 5.64 4.28
CA ASP A 237 -8.34 5.88 2.85
C ASP A 237 -8.41 7.39 2.59
N PRO A 238 -7.54 7.98 1.75
CA PRO A 238 -7.55 9.41 1.48
C PRO A 238 -8.86 9.93 0.89
N ALA A 239 -9.68 9.08 0.26
CA ALA A 239 -10.98 9.48 -0.23
C ALA A 239 -12.01 9.74 0.90
N GLU A 240 -11.83 9.12 2.07
CA GLU A 240 -12.74 9.25 3.23
C GLU A 240 -12.60 10.61 3.95
N HIS A 241 -11.44 11.25 3.83
CA HIS A 241 -11.06 12.42 4.62
C HIS A 241 -10.83 13.64 3.76
N ARG A 242 -11.20 14.82 4.26
CA ARG A 242 -11.01 16.09 3.54
C ARG A 242 -9.60 16.61 3.68
N SER A 243 -9.04 16.51 4.87
CA SER A 243 -7.73 17.06 5.19
C SER A 243 -6.96 16.11 6.10
N ILE A 244 -5.94 15.49 5.50
CA ILE A 244 -4.92 14.72 6.21
C ILE A 244 -3.76 15.68 6.52
N LEU A 245 -3.45 15.86 7.80
CA LEU A 245 -2.36 16.74 8.25
C LEU A 245 -1.00 16.05 8.13
N SER A 246 -0.95 14.81 8.62
CA SER A 246 0.24 13.97 8.62
C SER A 246 -0.12 12.51 8.49
N ALA A 247 0.73 11.73 7.83
CA ALA A 247 0.63 10.29 7.76
C ALA A 247 2.00 9.64 7.90
N CYS A 248 2.00 8.42 8.41
CA CYS A 248 3.20 7.62 8.62
C CYS A 248 2.98 6.20 8.11
N VAL A 249 3.97 5.69 7.38
CA VAL A 249 4.09 4.28 7.00
C VAL A 249 5.23 3.68 7.78
N VAL A 250 4.99 2.51 8.35
CA VAL A 250 6.00 1.74 9.07
C VAL A 250 6.07 0.34 8.46
N ALA A 251 7.30 -0.13 8.22
CA ALA A 251 7.60 -1.55 8.05
C ALA A 251 8.08 -2.10 9.39
N TYR A 252 7.32 -3.03 9.97
CA TYR A 252 7.55 -3.50 11.34
C TYR A 252 7.70 -5.02 11.37
N MET A 253 8.64 -5.51 12.18
CA MET A 253 8.92 -6.91 12.47
C MET A 253 8.41 -7.27 13.87
N PRO A 254 7.22 -7.89 14.00
CA PRO A 254 6.60 -8.11 15.31
C PRO A 254 7.33 -9.07 16.23
N GLY A 255 8.08 -10.03 15.70
CA GLY A 255 8.86 -10.98 16.49
C GLY A 255 10.10 -10.37 17.15
N ARG A 256 10.58 -9.22 16.66
CA ARG A 256 11.74 -8.50 17.21
C ARG A 256 11.42 -7.12 17.78
N ASP A 257 10.20 -6.62 17.56
CA ASP A 257 9.81 -5.25 17.92
C ASP A 257 10.74 -4.20 17.27
N GLU A 258 11.10 -4.44 16.01
CA GLU A 258 12.03 -3.59 15.24
C GLU A 258 11.33 -2.98 14.03
N ILE A 259 11.60 -1.69 13.78
CA ILE A 259 11.15 -0.96 12.59
C ILE A 259 12.26 -1.03 11.54
N THR A 260 11.97 -1.57 10.35
CA THR A 260 12.94 -1.65 9.25
C THR A 260 12.91 -0.44 8.34
N GLU A 261 11.74 0.16 8.16
CA GLU A 261 11.55 1.36 7.34
C GLU A 261 10.46 2.26 7.96
N LEU A 262 10.73 3.56 7.94
CA LEU A 262 9.82 4.59 8.43
C LEU A 262 9.69 5.69 7.38
N TRP A 263 8.47 5.95 6.93
CA TRP A 263 8.19 7.09 6.05
C TRP A 263 7.11 7.98 6.66
N LEU A 264 7.51 9.18 7.08
CA LEU A 264 6.60 10.17 7.68
C LEU A 264 6.46 11.36 6.74
N LYS A 265 5.23 11.83 6.57
CA LYS A 265 4.91 12.97 5.71
C LYS A 265 3.85 13.85 6.36
N GLY A 266 3.96 15.16 6.16
CA GLY A 266 3.03 16.15 6.67
C GLY A 266 3.58 16.93 7.86
N ASP A 267 2.76 17.83 8.37
CA ASP A 267 3.12 18.72 9.46
C ASP A 267 2.08 18.62 10.57
N ASN A 268 2.53 18.19 11.74
CA ASN A 268 1.71 18.01 12.92
C ASN A 268 1.66 19.29 13.79
N SER A 269 2.39 20.35 13.41
CA SER A 269 2.40 21.63 14.13
C SER A 269 1.01 22.27 14.24
N LYS A 270 0.15 22.08 13.22
CA LYS A 270 -1.24 22.58 13.20
C LYS A 270 -2.17 21.81 14.15
N ALA A 271 -1.87 20.55 14.45
CA ALA A 271 -2.64 19.74 15.38
C ALA A 271 -2.35 20.13 16.85
N ALA A 272 -1.12 20.55 17.15
CA ALA A 272 -0.68 20.92 18.50
C ALA A 272 -1.27 22.25 19.02
N VAL A 273 -1.85 23.09 18.16
CA VAL A 273 -2.37 24.42 18.53
C VAL A 273 -3.80 24.37 19.08
N GLY A 274 -4.53 23.27 18.88
CA GLY A 274 -5.97 23.20 19.14
C GLY A 274 -6.42 22.41 20.38
N SER A 275 -5.58 21.57 20.98
CA SER A 275 -5.97 20.73 22.12
C SER A 275 -4.96 20.75 23.27
N VAL A 276 -5.47 20.83 24.49
CA VAL A 276 -4.72 20.67 25.76
C VAL A 276 -4.08 19.27 25.89
N ASP A 277 -4.46 18.33 25.03
CA ASP A 277 -3.82 17.02 24.91
C ASP A 277 -2.48 17.12 24.19
N GLN A 278 -1.39 17.04 24.96
CA GLN A 278 0.00 16.84 24.52
C GLN A 278 0.23 15.51 23.77
N GLY A 279 -0.83 14.83 23.32
CA GLY A 279 -0.82 13.41 22.93
C GLY A 279 -0.88 13.13 21.42
N LEU A 280 -0.85 14.14 20.55
CA LEU A 280 -0.72 13.94 19.10
C LEU A 280 0.68 14.37 18.68
N SER A 281 1.68 13.55 19.02
CA SER A 281 3.07 13.71 18.59
C SER A 281 3.35 12.82 17.38
N HIS A 282 4.49 13.04 16.72
CA HIS A 282 4.98 12.10 15.70
C HIS A 282 5.13 10.69 16.29
N GLU A 283 5.46 10.58 17.58
CA GLU A 283 5.56 9.31 18.30
C GLU A 283 4.22 8.55 18.30
N THR A 284 3.12 9.21 18.69
CA THR A 284 1.79 8.58 18.68
C THR A 284 1.31 8.18 17.28
N LEU A 285 1.76 8.90 16.25
CA LEU A 285 1.49 8.55 14.86
C LEU A 285 2.27 7.29 14.44
N ILE A 286 3.52 7.17 14.88
CA ILE A 286 4.36 5.99 14.66
C ILE A 286 3.77 4.78 15.41
N ASP A 287 3.39 4.96 16.68
CA ASP A 287 2.75 3.92 17.49
C ASP A 287 1.47 3.41 16.83
N GLY A 288 0.63 4.33 16.33
CA GLY A 288 -0.55 3.96 15.55
C GLY A 288 -0.22 3.16 14.30
N ALA A 289 0.83 3.54 13.56
CA ALA A 289 1.25 2.79 12.38
C ALA A 289 1.81 1.40 12.74
N VAL A 290 2.49 1.26 13.88
CA VAL A 290 2.94 -0.04 14.44
C VAL A 290 1.74 -0.90 14.82
N ASP A 291 0.71 -0.35 15.47
CA ASP A 291 -0.51 -1.08 15.81
C ASP A 291 -1.25 -1.55 14.55
N ALA A 292 -1.30 -0.71 13.50
CA ALA A 292 -1.84 -1.11 12.20
C ALA A 292 -1.03 -2.25 11.56
N ALA A 293 0.31 -2.19 11.65
CA ALA A 293 1.18 -3.24 11.15
C ALA A 293 0.98 -4.57 11.91
N ARG A 294 0.88 -4.52 13.25
CA ARG A 294 0.57 -5.68 14.11
C ARG A 294 -0.77 -6.32 13.71
N GLY A 295 -1.78 -5.51 13.41
CA GLY A 295 -3.07 -6.00 12.91
C GLY A 295 -2.97 -6.68 11.55
N ALA A 296 -2.15 -6.17 10.62
CA ALA A 296 -1.91 -6.80 9.32
C ALA A 296 -1.05 -8.08 9.42
N HIS A 297 -0.18 -8.16 10.42
CA HIS A 297 0.69 -9.33 10.64
C HIS A 297 -0.07 -10.60 10.97
N SER A 298 -1.20 -10.53 11.68
CA SER A 298 -2.00 -11.72 12.02
C SER A 298 -2.45 -12.47 10.75
N VAL A 299 -2.97 -11.73 9.77
CA VAL A 299 -3.38 -12.25 8.45
C VAL A 299 -2.17 -12.76 7.66
N LEU A 300 -1.04 -12.05 7.73
CA LEU A 300 0.21 -12.49 7.08
C LEU A 300 0.70 -13.82 7.63
N ALA A 301 0.71 -13.99 8.96
CA ALA A 301 1.14 -15.21 9.63
C ALA A 301 0.25 -16.40 9.27
N GLU A 302 -1.07 -16.18 9.18
CA GLU A 302 -2.02 -17.20 8.74
C GLU A 302 -1.81 -17.60 7.27
N ALA A 303 -1.64 -16.63 6.36
CA ALA A 303 -1.41 -16.91 4.94
C ALA A 303 -0.09 -17.65 4.68
N VAL A 304 0.95 -17.36 5.47
CA VAL A 304 2.24 -18.07 5.41
C VAL A 304 2.10 -19.49 5.98
N ARG A 305 1.37 -19.65 7.09
CA ARG A 305 1.06 -20.98 7.65
C ARG A 305 0.30 -21.85 6.65
N GLU A 306 -0.68 -21.29 5.96
CA GLU A 306 -1.42 -21.98 4.91
C GLU A 306 -0.51 -22.38 3.73
N SER A 307 0.41 -21.52 3.31
CA SER A 307 1.41 -21.88 2.28
C SER A 307 2.27 -23.06 2.74
N ALA A 308 2.76 -23.02 3.97
CA ALA A 308 3.58 -24.09 4.54
C ALA A 308 2.82 -25.43 4.61
N MET A 309 1.54 -25.40 5.02
CA MET A 309 0.68 -26.60 5.05
C MET A 309 0.41 -27.15 3.65
N ARG A 310 0.11 -26.28 2.68
CA ARG A 310 -0.07 -26.67 1.27
C ARG A 310 1.18 -27.36 0.73
N PHE A 311 2.36 -26.87 1.08
CA PHE A 311 3.60 -27.51 0.68
C PHE A 311 3.84 -28.85 1.39
N ALA A 312 3.52 -28.96 2.68
CA ALA A 312 3.64 -30.20 3.43
C ALA A 312 2.62 -31.27 3.02
N GLY A 313 1.64 -30.94 2.14
CA GLY A 313 0.58 -31.85 1.72
C GLY A 313 -0.47 -32.10 2.80
N LEU A 314 -0.53 -31.24 3.83
CA LEU A 314 -1.52 -31.30 4.89
C LEU A 314 -2.77 -30.54 4.41
N SER A 315 -3.92 -31.20 4.36
CA SER A 315 -5.20 -30.51 4.16
C SER A 315 -5.58 -29.76 5.44
N ASN A 316 -6.16 -28.56 5.31
CA ASN A 316 -6.74 -27.84 6.45
C ASN A 316 -7.72 -28.76 7.18
N GLY A 317 -7.31 -29.26 8.34
CA GLY A 317 -8.21 -29.92 9.27
C GLY A 317 -8.99 -28.85 10.03
N ASP A 318 -9.84 -28.10 9.32
CA ASP A 318 -10.87 -27.30 10.00
C ASP A 318 -12.10 -28.18 10.15
N SER A 319 -12.20 -28.75 11.36
CA SER A 319 -13.45 -29.11 11.99
C SER A 319 -14.42 -27.93 11.95
N THR A 320 -15.64 -28.24 11.53
CA THR A 320 -16.89 -27.49 11.73
C THR A 320 -16.95 -26.61 12.96
#